data_AF-A0A965P8L6-F1
#
_entry.id   AF-A0A965P8L6-F1
#
_cell.length_a   1.000
_cell.length_b   1.000
_cell.length_c   1.000
_cell.angle_alpha   90.00
_cell.angle_beta   90.00
_cell.angle_gamma   90.00
#
_symmetry.space_group_name_H-M   'P 1'
#
loop_
_entity.id
_entity.type
_entity.pdbx_description
1 polymer ?
#
loop_
_entity_poly.entity_id
_entity_poly.type
_entity_poly.pdbx_seq_one_letter_code
_entity_poly.pdbx_strand_id
1 'polypeptide(L)'
;RGMMAVRSQELIDEMKSIVRDGSSIAAYGRNKDDRVMATALGCAAYAEQVQPRLMQMRVTRKSVQAQELTAPESQVVGRQINNYLQYIGVKPNG
;
A
#
# COMPACT_ATOMS: atom_id res chain seq x y z
N ARG A 1 -1.37 -5.34 -13.37
CA ARG A 1 -0.42 -4.28 -13.82
C ARG A 1 -0.69 -3.01 -13.00
N GLY A 2 0.32 -2.25 -12.60
CA GLY A 2 0.15 -1.00 -11.83
C GLY A 2 0.30 -1.11 -10.30
N MET A 3 0.85 -2.20 -9.79
CA MET A 3 1.07 -2.39 -8.34
C MET A 3 2.19 -1.50 -7.78
N MET A 4 3.22 -1.24 -8.57
CA MET A 4 4.38 -0.43 -8.16
C MET A 4 4.92 0.36 -9.36
N ALA A 5 5.45 1.55 -9.09
CA ALA A 5 6.24 2.33 -10.04
C ALA A 5 7.72 2.28 -9.62
N VAL A 6 8.56 1.70 -10.47
CA VAL A 6 10.02 1.63 -10.22
C VAL A 6 10.65 2.96 -10.60
N ARG A 7 11.41 3.55 -9.67
CA ARG A 7 12.16 4.81 -9.89
C ARG A 7 13.68 4.66 -9.79
N SER A 8 14.16 3.48 -9.42
CA SER A 8 15.60 3.19 -9.36
C SER A 8 16.08 2.74 -10.74
N GLN A 9 17.02 3.48 -11.31
CA GLN A 9 17.61 3.16 -12.60
C GLN A 9 18.39 1.84 -12.54
N GLU A 10 19.15 1.61 -11.47
CA GLU A 10 19.91 0.37 -11.28
C GLU A 10 19.01 -0.87 -11.23
N LEU A 11 17.86 -0.76 -10.57
CA LEU A 11 16.88 -1.84 -10.51
C LEU A 11 16.29 -2.12 -11.91
N ILE A 12 16.00 -1.07 -12.69
CA ILE A 12 15.49 -1.22 -14.05
C ILE A 12 16.51 -1.93 -14.94
N ASP A 13 17.79 -1.59 -14.81
CA ASP A 13 18.84 -2.21 -15.62
C ASP A 13 19.09 -3.67 -15.21
N GLU A 14 19.02 -3.98 -13.92
CA GLU A 14 19.09 -5.36 -13.42
C GLU A 14 17.89 -6.20 -13.87
N MET A 15 16.67 -5.63 -13.86
CA MET A 15 15.46 -6.30 -14.36
C MET A 15 15.57 -6.71 -15.83
N LYS A 16 16.32 -5.98 -16.67
CA LYS A 16 16.54 -6.34 -18.08
C LYS A 16 17.39 -7.60 -18.24
N SER A 17 18.23 -7.92 -17.24
CA SER A 17 19.13 -9.06 -17.27
C SER A 17 18.50 -10.38 -16.81
N ILE A 18 17.31 -10.31 -16.22
CA ILE A 18 16.56 -11.47 -15.75
C ILE A 18 15.95 -12.16 -16.97
N VAL A 19 16.37 -13.39 -17.21
CA VAL A 19 15.84 -14.25 -18.27
C VAL A 19 15.21 -15.47 -17.62
N ARG A 20 14.15 -15.99 -18.23
CA ARG A 20 13.55 -17.24 -17.80
C ARG A 20 14.26 -18.38 -18.53
N ASP A 21 15.12 -19.11 -17.83
CA ASP A 21 15.79 -20.30 -18.37
C ASP A 21 15.09 -21.56 -17.85
N GLY A 22 14.22 -22.13 -18.69
CA GLY A 22 13.43 -23.31 -18.35
C GLY A 22 12.57 -23.13 -17.09
N SER A 23 12.90 -23.90 -16.04
CA SER A 23 12.21 -23.87 -14.74
C SER A 23 12.78 -22.84 -13.76
N SER A 24 13.86 -22.13 -14.12
CA SER A 24 14.52 -21.17 -13.24
C SER A 24 14.33 -19.74 -13.73
N ILE A 25 14.12 -18.83 -12.78
CA ILE A 25 14.19 -17.39 -13.00
C ILE A 25 15.45 -16.93 -12.28
N ALA A 26 16.48 -16.57 -13.04
CA ALA A 26 17.75 -16.08 -12.51
C ALA A 26 18.34 -15.08 -13.52
N ALA A 27 19.24 -14.21 -13.05
CA ALA A 27 20.04 -13.42 -13.97
C ALA A 27 20.96 -14.33 -14.80
N TYR A 28 21.16 -14.01 -16.07
CA TYR A 28 22.03 -14.80 -16.95
C TYR A 28 23.49 -14.74 -16.44
N GLY A 29 24.08 -15.90 -16.14
CA GLY A 29 25.47 -16.02 -15.69
C GLY A 29 25.67 -15.75 -14.18
N ARG A 30 26.71 -14.98 -13.83
CA ARG A 30 27.04 -14.54 -12.44
C ARG A 30 26.55 -13.11 -12.14
N ASN A 31 25.60 -12.62 -12.92
CA ASN A 31 25.08 -11.27 -12.73
C ASN A 31 24.23 -11.20 -11.45
N LYS A 32 24.27 -10.05 -10.78
CA LYS A 32 23.52 -9.83 -9.54
C LYS A 32 22.02 -9.72 -9.85
N ASP A 33 21.20 -10.39 -9.05
CA ASP A 33 19.73 -10.38 -9.13
C ASP A 33 19.06 -9.99 -7.80
N ASP A 34 19.84 -9.70 -6.76
CA ASP A 34 19.38 -9.41 -5.39
C ASP A 34 18.29 -8.33 -5.36
N ARG A 35 18.44 -7.27 -6.15
CA ARG A 35 17.50 -6.15 -6.11
C ARG A 35 16.19 -6.50 -6.78
N VAL A 36 16.24 -7.27 -7.85
CA VAL A 36 15.03 -7.76 -8.51
C VAL A 36 14.28 -8.74 -7.61
N MET A 37 15.00 -9.69 -7.01
CA MET A 37 14.41 -10.69 -6.12
C MET A 37 13.82 -10.04 -4.86
N ALA A 38 14.55 -9.12 -4.22
CA ALA A 38 14.04 -8.37 -3.07
C ALA A 38 12.80 -7.55 -3.41
N THR A 39 12.79 -6.89 -4.58
CA THR A 39 11.64 -6.10 -5.04
C THR A 39 10.43 -6.98 -5.32
N ALA A 40 10.64 -8.14 -5.96
CA ALA A 40 9.58 -9.11 -6.24
C ALA A 40 8.98 -9.66 -4.94
N LEU A 41 9.81 -10.01 -3.97
CA LEU A 41 9.37 -10.48 -2.66
C LEU A 41 8.56 -9.41 -1.92
N GLY A 42 9.01 -8.14 -1.95
CA GLY A 42 8.27 -7.03 -1.37
C GLY A 42 6.90 -6.82 -2.01
N CYS A 43 6.80 -6.94 -3.33
CA CYS A 43 5.52 -6.87 -4.05
C CYS A 43 4.58 -8.02 -3.67
N ALA A 44 5.09 -9.25 -3.57
CA ALA A 44 4.30 -10.40 -3.15
C ALA A 44 3.78 -10.23 -1.71
N ALA A 45 4.66 -9.86 -0.77
CA ALA A 45 4.28 -9.62 0.62
C ALA A 45 3.23 -8.50 0.76
N TYR A 46 3.36 -7.42 -0.01
CA TYR A 46 2.36 -6.34 -0.01
C TYR A 46 0.99 -6.84 -0.49
N ALA A 47 0.96 -7.58 -1.60
CA ALA A 47 -0.28 -8.09 -2.19
C ALA A 47 -0.99 -9.08 -1.25
N GLU A 48 -0.23 -9.92 -0.56
CA GLU A 48 -0.78 -10.98 0.31
C GLU A 48 -1.19 -10.46 1.69
N GLN A 49 -0.39 -9.59 2.30
CA GLN A 49 -0.56 -9.25 3.72
C GLN A 49 -1.13 -7.84 3.95
N VAL A 50 -0.69 -6.86 3.15
CA VAL A 50 -0.96 -5.45 3.42
C VAL A 50 -2.20 -4.98 2.67
N GLN A 51 -2.28 -5.28 1.37
CA GLN A 51 -3.38 -4.84 0.52
C GLN A 51 -4.76 -5.30 1.04
N PRO A 52 -4.97 -6.56 1.46
CA PRO A 52 -6.29 -7.00 1.95
C PRO A 52 -6.73 -6.25 3.20
N ARG A 53 -5.80 -5.99 4.12
CA ARG A 53 -6.08 -5.24 5.35
C ARG A 53 -6.47 -3.80 5.05
N LEU A 54 -5.73 -3.12 4.17
CA LEU A 54 -6.06 -1.75 3.75
C LEU A 54 -7.43 -1.67 3.08
N MET A 55 -7.77 -2.65 2.25
CA MET A 55 -9.09 -2.73 1.61
C MET A 55 -10.22 -2.91 2.63
N GLN A 56 -10.04 -3.80 3.61
CA GLN A 56 -11.02 -4.02 4.69
C GLN A 56 -11.24 -2.74 5.52
N MET A 57 -10.17 -2.01 5.81
CA MET A 57 -10.24 -0.73 6.53
C MET A 57 -10.74 0.43 5.67
N ARG A 58 -10.99 0.22 4.37
CA ARG A 58 -11.33 1.26 3.38
C ARG A 58 -10.32 2.42 3.35
N VAL A 59 -9.06 2.11 3.64
CA VAL A 59 -7.97 3.10 3.64
C VAL A 59 -7.43 3.21 2.23
N THR A 60 -7.65 4.36 1.61
CA THR A 60 -7.13 4.72 0.29
C THR A 60 -6.30 5.99 0.38
N ARG A 61 -5.46 6.23 -0.62
CA ARG A 61 -4.67 7.48 -0.69
C ARG A 61 -5.57 8.73 -0.63
N LYS A 62 -6.74 8.68 -1.26
CA LYS A 62 -7.72 9.77 -1.25
C LYS A 62 -8.35 9.97 0.13
N SER A 63 -8.72 8.89 0.82
CA SER A 63 -9.35 8.98 2.14
C SER A 63 -8.39 9.48 3.21
N VAL A 64 -7.11 9.07 3.15
CA VAL A 64 -6.07 9.57 4.06
C VAL A 64 -5.79 11.05 3.80
N GLN A 65 -5.65 11.45 2.53
CA GLN A 65 -5.44 12.86 2.19
C GLN A 65 -6.60 13.75 2.65
N ALA A 66 -7.86 13.28 2.51
CA ALA A 66 -9.01 14.00 3.03
C ALA A 66 -8.99 14.15 4.57
N GLN A 67 -8.52 13.12 5.29
CA GLN A 67 -8.33 13.20 6.74
C GLN A 67 -7.21 14.18 7.12
N GLU A 68 -6.08 14.18 6.42
CA GLU A 68 -4.97 15.11 6.70
C GLU A 68 -5.35 16.57 6.46
N LEU A 69 -6.15 16.84 5.41
CA LEU A 69 -6.64 18.19 5.11
C LEU A 69 -7.72 18.66 6.10
N THR A 70 -8.37 17.75 6.81
CA THR A 70 -9.36 18.10 7.82
C THR A 70 -8.63 18.56 9.08
N ALA A 71 -8.77 19.84 9.43
CA ALA A 71 -8.10 20.43 10.57
C ALA A 71 -8.29 19.57 11.85
N PRO A 72 -7.23 19.27 12.60
CA PRO A 72 -7.28 18.31 13.71
C PRO A 72 -8.32 18.69 14.78
N GLU A 73 -8.55 19.98 15.00
CA GLU A 73 -9.57 20.47 15.94
C GLU A 73 -10.99 20.03 15.53
N SER A 74 -11.31 20.07 14.24
CA SER A 74 -12.64 19.68 13.73
C SER A 74 -12.92 18.18 13.90
N GLN A 75 -11.89 17.34 13.87
CA GLN A 75 -12.02 15.89 14.08
C GLN A 75 -12.29 15.54 15.55
N VAL A 76 -11.71 16.30 16.49
CA VAL A 76 -11.93 16.09 17.93
C VAL A 76 -13.33 16.52 18.32
N VAL A 77 -13.78 17.68 17.83
CA VAL A 77 -15.14 18.18 18.06
C VAL A 77 -16.19 17.23 17.46
N GLY A 78 -15.97 16.73 16.24
CA GLY A 78 -16.88 15.76 15.62
C GLY A 78 -17.02 14.44 16.41
N ARG A 79 -15.94 13.95 17.02
CA ARG A 79 -15.99 12.77 17.91
C ARG A 79 -16.76 13.04 19.19
N GLN A 80 -16.56 14.20 19.82
CA GLN A 80 -17.27 14.58 21.04
C GLN A 80 -18.78 14.72 20.80
N ILE A 81 -19.18 15.36 19.71
CA ILE A 81 -20.60 15.50 19.34
C ILE A 81 -21.22 14.13 19.06
N ASN A 82 -20.56 13.26 18.30
CA ASN A 82 -21.07 11.92 18.02
C ASN A 82 -21.22 11.06 19.29
N ASN A 83 -20.26 11.11 20.20
CA ASN A 83 -20.35 10.40 21.49
C ASN A 83 -21.51 10.93 22.34
N TYR A 84 -21.69 12.25 22.37
CA TYR A 84 -22.80 12.87 23.08
C TYR A 84 -24.16 12.50 22.46
N LEU A 85 -24.30 12.57 21.14
CA LEU A 85 -25.51 12.17 20.41
C LEU A 85 -25.87 10.70 20.66
N GLN A 86 -24.88 9.81 20.67
CA GLN A 86 -25.07 8.40 21.03
C GLN A 86 -25.50 8.23 22.49
N TYR A 87 -24.91 8.98 23.42
CA TYR A 87 -25.27 8.93 24.84
C TYR A 87 -26.73 9.34 25.08
N ILE A 88 -27.24 10.33 24.34
CA ILE A 88 -28.64 10.77 24.43
C ILE A 88 -29.59 9.96 23.54
N GLY A 89 -29.12 8.86 22.93
CA GLY A 89 -29.94 7.91 22.17
C GLY A 89 -30.26 8.31 20.74
N VAL A 90 -29.67 9.38 20.22
CA VAL A 90 -29.85 9.79 18.82
C VAL A 90 -28.84 9.03 17.96
N LYS A 91 -29.32 8.03 17.22
CA LYS A 91 -28.50 7.34 16.21
C LYS A 91 -28.28 8.27 15.00
N PRO A 92 -27.06 8.36 14.46
CA PRO A 92 -26.87 9.03 13.19
C PRO A 92 -27.64 8.24 12.13
N ASN A 93 -28.68 8.85 11.57
CA ASN A 93 -29.37 8.31 10.40
C ASN A 93 -28.36 8.33 9.24
N GLY A 94 -28.30 7.20 8.54
CA GLY A 94 -27.22 6.84 7.60
C GLY A 94 -26.95 7.79 6.46
#